data_AF-A0A1M5B9Z1-F1
#
_entry.id   AF-A0A1M5B9Z1-F1
#
_cell.length_a   1.000
_cell.length_b   1.000
_cell.length_c   1.000
_cell.angle_alpha   90.00
_cell.angle_beta   90.00
_cell.angle_gamma   90.00
#
_symmetry.space_group_name_H-M   'P 1'
#
loop_
_entity.id
_entity.type
_entity.pdbx_description
1 polymer ?
#
loop_
_entity_poly.entity_id
_entity_poly.type
_entity_poly.pdbx_seq_one_letter_code
_entity_poly.pdbx_strand_id
1 'polypeptide(L)'
;MDNLMTAEERRDAWMENQFQHGDDPHYWDYAQWIAELLQRALDLVEDLVGERHAAGPLMQLLAPVAAIEGTRKDSWREVMEDVFSAGTVWPIGEDFNHALLYGLYGVTPARIAVQDRAGWIADLVSRVTEFAAHPEVQALGVERNPIEMIANLAASRHAMDRGQGEVDIHSMSILGAVSEGRLRNLLAGEGAQLERGPNGGVVALSALTWLQKRKGFLASIWYEAEPEPEARPEPVDPGSMIFVPVARDGSMFTPDLQRAGQYQIGARGDEQYFDTYEQALEALNAMPVPRWRRPNAQGNWGIVTGVAWQRVKRA
;
A
#
# COMPACT_ATOMS: atom_id res chain seq x y z
N MET A 1 -18.66 -7.85 -10.14
CA MET A 1 -18.37 -7.04 -8.94
C MET A 1 -16.89 -6.75 -9.03
N ASP A 2 -16.55 -5.63 -9.67
CA ASP A 2 -15.16 -5.18 -9.74
C ASP A 2 -14.75 -4.84 -8.31
N ASN A 3 -13.70 -5.50 -7.81
CA ASN A 3 -13.10 -5.18 -6.53
C ASN A 3 -12.42 -3.81 -6.71
N LEU A 4 -13.15 -2.73 -6.42
CA LEU A 4 -12.60 -1.38 -6.43
C LEU A 4 -11.62 -1.29 -5.26
N MET A 5 -10.32 -1.32 -5.57
CA MET A 5 -9.26 -1.20 -4.57
C MET A 5 -9.46 0.08 -3.74
N THR A 6 -9.43 -0.08 -2.43
CA THR A 6 -9.41 0.99 -1.42
C THR A 6 -8.15 1.85 -1.55
N ALA A 7 -8.14 3.01 -0.89
CA ALA A 7 -6.96 3.88 -0.90
C ALA A 7 -5.74 3.20 -0.26
N GLU A 8 -5.94 2.39 0.79
CA GLU A 8 -4.90 1.58 1.42
C GLU A 8 -4.34 0.53 0.45
N GLU A 9 -5.21 -0.31 -0.14
CA GLU A 9 -4.78 -1.33 -1.11
C GLU A 9 -4.04 -0.74 -2.31
N ARG A 10 -4.38 0.48 -2.73
CA ARG A 10 -3.66 1.19 -3.81
C ARG A 10 -2.28 1.66 -3.39
N ARG A 11 -2.10 2.12 -2.14
CA ARG A 11 -0.77 2.46 -1.61
C ARG A 11 0.08 1.22 -1.46
N ASP A 12 -0.49 0.13 -0.95
CA ASP A 12 0.20 -1.15 -0.80
C ASP A 12 0.63 -1.68 -2.16
N ALA A 13 -0.29 -1.67 -3.14
CA ALA A 13 0.04 -2.05 -4.51
C ALA A 13 1.12 -1.14 -5.11
N TRP A 14 1.13 0.16 -4.84
CA TRP A 14 2.25 1.01 -5.26
C TRP A 14 3.57 0.53 -4.63
N MET A 15 3.61 0.33 -3.32
CA MET A 15 4.81 -0.13 -2.60
C MET A 15 5.32 -1.49 -3.09
N GLU A 16 4.42 -2.42 -3.39
CA GLU A 16 4.76 -3.75 -3.91
C GLU A 16 5.26 -3.72 -5.38
N ASN A 17 4.75 -2.78 -6.18
CA ASN A 17 4.99 -2.73 -7.62
C ASN A 17 5.97 -1.63 -8.06
N GLN A 18 6.58 -0.86 -7.14
CA GLN A 18 7.48 0.26 -7.47
C GLN A 18 8.57 -0.13 -8.50
N PHE A 19 9.02 -1.39 -8.48
CA PHE A 19 10.05 -1.95 -9.36
C PHE A 19 9.52 -2.88 -10.48
N GLN A 20 8.21 -2.94 -10.71
CA GLN A 20 7.58 -3.92 -11.63
C GLN A 20 6.71 -3.28 -12.72
N HIS A 21 6.70 -1.96 -12.86
CA HIS A 21 5.84 -1.28 -13.83
C HIS A 21 6.52 -1.12 -15.19
N GLY A 22 6.08 -1.91 -16.18
CA GLY A 22 6.54 -1.83 -17.58
C GLY A 22 7.24 -3.11 -18.03
N ASP A 23 7.66 -3.17 -19.30
CA ASP A 23 8.52 -4.25 -19.80
C ASP A 23 9.96 -4.16 -19.25
N ASP A 24 10.28 -3.05 -18.56
CA ASP A 24 11.58 -2.71 -17.99
C ASP A 24 11.41 -2.35 -16.49
N PRO A 25 12.09 -3.04 -15.56
CA PRO A 25 12.05 -2.72 -14.12
C PRO A 25 12.57 -1.32 -13.78
N HIS A 26 13.30 -0.65 -14.69
CA HIS A 26 13.81 0.71 -14.52
C HIS A 26 12.93 1.79 -15.18
N TYR A 27 11.74 1.44 -15.66
CA TYR A 27 10.90 2.37 -16.41
C TYR A 27 10.58 3.68 -15.67
N TRP A 28 10.43 3.60 -14.33
CA TRP A 28 10.19 4.76 -13.46
C TRP A 28 11.39 5.15 -12.61
N ASP A 29 12.60 4.74 -13.00
CA ASP A 29 13.81 4.98 -12.22
C ASP A 29 14.24 6.45 -12.32
N TYR A 30 13.52 7.33 -11.62
CA TYR A 30 13.87 8.74 -11.47
C TYR A 30 15.09 8.93 -10.54
N ALA A 31 15.39 7.95 -9.69
CA ALA A 31 16.47 8.04 -8.72
C ALA A 31 17.83 8.16 -9.42
N GLN A 32 18.03 7.36 -10.48
CA GLN A 32 19.19 7.46 -11.36
C GLN A 32 19.42 8.88 -11.89
N TRP A 33 18.35 9.53 -12.33
CA TRP A 33 18.43 10.84 -12.97
C TRP A 33 18.67 11.97 -11.96
N ILE A 34 18.04 11.89 -10.79
CA ILE A 34 18.28 12.84 -9.71
C ILE A 34 19.72 12.69 -9.20
N ALA A 35 20.21 11.47 -9.03
CA ALA A 35 21.59 11.22 -8.62
C ALA A 35 22.60 11.77 -9.65
N GLU A 36 22.35 11.57 -10.94
CA GLU A 36 23.21 12.12 -11.99
C GLU A 36 23.21 13.65 -11.99
N LEU A 37 22.03 14.28 -11.86
CA LEU A 37 21.94 15.74 -11.75
C LEU A 37 22.70 16.26 -10.53
N LEU A 38 22.52 15.61 -9.38
CA LEU A 38 23.22 15.95 -8.15
C LEU A 38 24.73 15.83 -8.35
N GLN A 39 25.21 14.72 -8.90
CA GLN A 39 26.63 14.51 -9.18
C GLN A 39 27.21 15.61 -10.07
N ARG A 40 26.55 15.96 -11.18
CA ARG A 40 26.98 17.05 -12.06
C ARG A 40 27.08 18.38 -11.31
N ALA A 41 26.14 18.67 -10.41
CA ALA A 41 26.17 19.88 -9.59
C ALA A 41 27.33 19.85 -8.57
N LEU A 42 27.59 18.70 -7.95
CA LEU A 42 28.70 18.54 -6.99
C LEU A 42 30.07 18.65 -7.66
N ASP A 43 30.24 18.04 -8.83
CA ASP A 43 31.46 18.17 -9.64
C ASP A 43 31.71 19.64 -10.00
N LEU A 44 30.67 20.38 -10.43
CA LEU A 44 30.80 21.80 -10.73
C LEU A 44 31.22 22.63 -9.50
N VAL A 45 30.67 22.33 -8.32
CA VAL A 45 31.07 23.00 -7.07
C VAL A 45 32.55 22.73 -6.78
N GLU A 46 33.00 21.48 -6.90
CA GLU A 46 34.39 21.10 -6.70
C GLU A 46 35.33 21.77 -7.71
N ASP A 47 34.96 21.82 -8.99
CA ASP A 47 35.73 22.50 -10.04
C ASP A 47 35.92 24.00 -9.75
N LEU A 48 34.91 24.64 -9.16
CA LEU A 48 34.94 26.07 -8.84
C LEU A 48 35.79 26.41 -7.61
N VAL A 49 35.71 25.60 -6.55
CA VAL A 49 36.38 25.91 -5.27
C VAL A 49 37.65 25.11 -5.03
N GLY A 50 37.88 24.06 -5.82
CA GLY A 50 38.96 23.09 -5.67
C GLY A 50 38.68 22.03 -4.60
N GLU A 51 39.20 20.82 -4.82
CA GLU A 51 39.02 19.63 -3.96
C GLU A 51 39.24 19.92 -2.47
N ARG A 52 40.33 20.62 -2.12
CA ARG A 52 40.68 20.96 -0.73
C ARG A 52 39.56 21.72 -0.01
N HIS A 53 38.80 22.54 -0.73
CA HIS A 53 37.73 23.36 -0.16
C HIS A 53 36.36 22.68 -0.28
N ALA A 54 36.17 21.78 -1.25
CA ALA A 54 34.90 21.09 -1.50
C ALA A 54 34.73 19.82 -0.65
N ALA A 55 35.78 19.01 -0.46
CA ALA A 55 35.65 17.63 0.04
C ALA A 55 34.87 17.51 1.37
N GLY A 56 35.23 18.32 2.37
CA GLY A 56 34.56 18.31 3.68
C GLY A 56 33.09 18.75 3.61
N PRO A 57 32.79 19.95 3.07
CA PRO A 57 31.42 20.42 2.88
C PRO A 57 30.53 19.48 2.04
N LEU A 58 31.06 18.90 0.97
CA LEU A 58 30.30 17.95 0.13
C LEU A 58 29.98 16.66 0.88
N MET A 59 30.94 16.12 1.64
CA MET A 59 30.67 14.98 2.54
C MET A 59 29.61 15.31 3.59
N GLN A 60 29.62 16.53 4.14
CA GLN A 60 28.61 16.95 5.10
C GLN A 60 27.22 17.06 4.46
N LEU A 61 27.14 17.59 3.23
CA LEU A 61 25.89 17.66 2.47
C LEU A 61 25.31 16.26 2.21
N LEU A 62 26.16 15.31 1.83
CA LEU A 62 25.77 13.92 1.53
C LEU A 62 25.63 13.01 2.76
N ALA A 63 25.76 13.54 3.97
CA ALA A 63 25.63 12.77 5.21
C ALA A 63 24.32 11.93 5.29
N PRO A 64 23.15 12.41 4.83
CA PRO A 64 21.93 11.59 4.81
C PRO A 64 22.04 10.34 3.91
N VAL A 65 22.71 10.44 2.77
CA VAL A 65 22.94 9.30 1.85
C VAL A 65 23.91 8.30 2.51
N ALA A 66 25.03 8.81 3.02
CA ALA A 66 26.06 7.98 3.67
C ALA A 66 25.53 7.23 4.92
N ALA A 67 24.54 7.79 5.62
CA ALA A 67 23.94 7.16 6.79
C ALA A 67 23.12 5.90 6.45
N ILE A 68 22.65 5.75 5.21
CA ILE A 68 21.81 4.61 4.78
C ILE A 68 22.66 3.36 4.56
N GLU A 69 23.82 3.49 3.92
CA GLU A 69 24.68 2.34 3.58
C GLU A 69 25.41 1.73 4.78
N GLY A 70 25.52 2.47 5.90
CA GLY A 70 26.17 2.01 7.13
C GLY A 70 27.66 1.70 7.01
N THR A 71 28.26 1.87 5.82
CA THR A 71 29.68 1.70 5.54
C THR A 71 30.36 3.05 5.48
N ARG A 72 31.58 3.13 6.01
CA ARG A 72 32.37 4.36 5.93
C ARG A 72 32.82 4.56 4.49
N LYS A 73 32.51 5.72 3.93
CA LYS A 73 33.04 6.22 2.66
C LYS A 73 34.07 7.32 2.92
N ASP A 74 35.14 7.33 2.15
CA ASP A 74 36.26 8.27 2.33
C ASP A 74 36.18 9.46 1.37
N SER A 75 35.29 9.43 0.37
CA SER A 75 35.03 10.55 -0.53
C SER A 75 33.54 10.72 -0.85
N TRP A 76 33.15 11.93 -1.27
CA TRP A 76 31.76 12.20 -1.65
C TRP A 76 31.36 11.44 -2.92
N ARG A 77 32.32 11.09 -3.79
CA ARG A 77 32.09 10.26 -4.98
C ARG A 77 31.72 8.83 -4.62
N GLU A 78 32.37 8.24 -3.61
CA GLU A 78 32.02 6.91 -3.09
C GLU A 78 30.63 6.87 -2.43
N VAL A 79 30.15 8.01 -1.93
CA VAL A 79 28.77 8.13 -1.42
C VAL A 79 27.76 8.17 -2.58
N MET A 80 28.12 8.78 -3.70
CA MET A 80 27.28 8.88 -4.90
C MET A 80 27.17 7.57 -5.70
N GLU A 81 27.99 6.55 -5.40
CA GLU A 81 27.88 5.22 -6.01
C GLU A 81 26.55 4.54 -5.68
N ASP A 82 25.95 4.83 -4.52
CA ASP A 82 24.56 4.42 -4.20
C ASP A 82 23.57 5.39 -4.82
N VAL A 83 23.36 5.20 -6.11
CA VAL A 83 22.48 6.02 -6.93
C VAL A 83 21.05 6.03 -6.41
N PHE A 84 20.53 4.90 -5.92
CA PHE A 84 19.16 4.84 -5.41
C PHE A 84 18.98 5.73 -4.19
N SER A 85 19.85 5.61 -3.18
CA SER A 85 19.81 6.47 -1.99
C SER A 85 20.08 7.93 -2.35
N ALA A 86 21.04 8.19 -3.24
CA ALA A 86 21.38 9.52 -3.72
C ALA A 86 20.23 10.19 -4.51
N GLY A 87 19.34 9.42 -5.12
CA GLY A 87 18.17 9.95 -5.83
C GLY A 87 16.92 10.11 -4.97
N THR A 88 16.79 9.34 -3.88
CA THR A 88 15.52 9.21 -3.13
C THR A 88 15.50 9.89 -1.77
N VAL A 89 16.66 10.15 -1.14
CA VAL A 89 16.71 10.73 0.21
C VAL A 89 16.26 12.20 0.27
N TRP A 90 16.20 12.88 -0.88
CA TRP A 90 15.91 14.30 -0.98
C TRP A 90 14.40 14.58 -1.11
N PRO A 91 13.91 15.77 -0.71
CA PRO A 91 12.50 16.14 -0.84
C PRO A 91 11.95 15.97 -2.25
N ILE A 92 12.75 16.27 -3.28
CA ILE A 92 12.33 16.11 -4.67
C ILE A 92 12.14 14.64 -5.06
N GLY A 93 12.95 13.72 -4.52
CA GLY A 93 12.76 12.28 -4.72
C GLY A 93 11.45 11.79 -4.09
N GLU A 94 11.12 12.26 -2.89
CA GLU A 94 9.82 12.00 -2.26
C GLU A 94 8.65 12.56 -3.09
N ASP A 95 8.79 13.75 -3.65
CA ASP A 95 7.80 14.34 -4.55
C ASP A 95 7.60 13.48 -5.82
N PHE A 96 8.65 12.96 -6.45
CA PHE A 96 8.51 12.07 -7.60
C PHE A 96 7.85 10.74 -7.25
N ASN A 97 8.17 10.15 -6.10
CA ASN A 97 7.46 8.97 -5.59
C ASN A 97 5.96 9.24 -5.40
N HIS A 98 5.63 10.39 -4.82
CA HIS A 98 4.24 10.81 -4.62
C HIS A 98 3.52 11.13 -5.93
N ALA A 99 4.22 11.71 -6.90
CA ALA A 99 3.69 11.98 -8.24
C ALA A 99 3.35 10.68 -8.98
N LEU A 100 4.14 9.61 -8.80
CA LEU A 100 3.82 8.28 -9.31
C LEU A 100 2.60 7.66 -8.61
N LEU A 101 2.57 7.68 -7.27
CA LEU A 101 1.42 7.21 -6.50
C LEU A 101 0.12 7.89 -6.94
N TYR A 102 0.13 9.22 -7.02
CA TYR A 102 -1.03 9.98 -7.48
C TYR A 102 -1.32 9.74 -8.97
N GLY A 103 -0.30 9.82 -9.81
CA GLY A 103 -0.39 9.72 -11.26
C GLY A 103 -0.92 8.37 -11.74
N LEU A 104 -0.51 7.26 -11.14
CA LEU A 104 -0.92 5.90 -11.51
C LEU A 104 -2.16 5.43 -10.73
N TYR A 105 -2.19 5.67 -9.41
CA TYR A 105 -3.19 5.09 -8.52
C TYR A 105 -4.27 6.07 -8.07
N GLY A 106 -4.13 7.37 -8.33
CA GLY A 106 -5.16 8.36 -8.05
C GLY A 106 -5.45 8.55 -6.56
N VAL A 107 -4.43 8.35 -5.71
CA VAL A 107 -4.50 8.48 -4.25
C VAL A 107 -3.37 9.35 -3.72
N THR A 108 -3.51 9.86 -2.50
CA THR A 108 -2.47 10.59 -1.76
C THR A 108 -1.84 9.69 -0.69
N PRO A 109 -0.69 10.07 -0.12
CA PRO A 109 -0.16 9.45 1.09
C PRO A 109 -1.17 9.49 2.25
N ALA A 110 -1.16 8.46 3.10
CA ALA A 110 -2.10 8.32 4.23
C ALA A 110 -2.02 9.49 5.22
N ARG A 111 -0.83 10.08 5.36
CA ARG A 111 -0.57 11.22 6.25
C ARG A 111 -1.27 12.51 5.84
N ILE A 112 -1.80 12.60 4.62
CA ILE A 112 -2.46 13.82 4.12
C ILE A 112 -3.96 13.73 4.43
N ALA A 113 -4.41 14.62 5.32
CA ALA A 113 -5.79 14.70 5.73
C ALA A 113 -6.69 15.09 4.55
N VAL A 114 -7.91 14.53 4.50
CA VAL A 114 -8.83 14.63 3.34
C VAL A 114 -9.05 16.07 2.88
N GLN A 115 -9.25 17.00 3.82
CA GLN A 115 -9.49 18.41 3.53
C GLN A 115 -8.30 19.12 2.87
N ASP A 116 -7.08 18.61 3.06
CA ASP A 116 -5.85 19.23 2.57
C ASP A 116 -5.38 18.62 1.24
N ARG A 117 -5.94 17.47 0.84
CA ARG A 117 -5.48 16.69 -0.34
C ARG A 117 -5.53 17.47 -1.63
N ALA A 118 -6.58 18.26 -1.87
CA ALA A 118 -6.71 19.03 -3.11
C ALA A 118 -5.60 20.08 -3.27
N GLY A 119 -5.30 20.84 -2.20
CA GLY A 119 -4.21 21.81 -2.20
C GLY A 119 -2.85 21.13 -2.31
N TRP A 120 -2.66 20.05 -1.55
CA TRP A 120 -1.42 19.29 -1.58
C TRP A 120 -1.11 18.68 -2.96
N ILE A 121 -2.13 18.15 -3.67
CA ILE A 121 -1.97 17.63 -5.05
C ILE A 121 -1.57 18.75 -6.00
N ALA A 122 -2.22 19.92 -5.92
CA ALA A 122 -1.89 21.05 -6.78
C ALA A 122 -0.43 21.49 -6.58
N ASP A 123 0.01 21.60 -5.31
CA ASP A 123 1.38 21.97 -4.98
C ASP A 123 2.38 20.90 -5.43
N LEU A 124 2.07 19.62 -5.25
CA LEU A 124 2.89 18.50 -5.72
C LEU A 124 3.10 18.59 -7.23
N VAL A 125 2.02 18.73 -8.00
CA VAL A 125 2.07 18.83 -9.47
C VAL A 125 2.89 20.05 -9.89
N SER A 126 2.72 21.19 -9.24
CA SER A 126 3.53 22.40 -9.52
C SER A 126 5.02 22.12 -9.30
N ARG A 127 5.40 21.57 -8.14
CA ARG A 127 6.81 21.31 -7.82
C ARG A 127 7.48 20.35 -8.81
N VAL A 128 6.84 19.23 -9.14
CA VAL A 128 7.46 18.24 -10.05
C VAL A 128 7.52 18.75 -11.49
N THR A 129 6.52 19.54 -11.94
CA THR A 129 6.53 20.11 -13.29
C THR A 129 7.52 21.27 -13.43
N GLU A 130 7.64 22.13 -12.42
CA GLU A 130 8.66 23.20 -12.38
C GLU A 130 10.07 22.61 -12.36
N PHE A 131 10.30 21.56 -11.56
CA PHE A 131 11.58 20.86 -11.53
C PHE A 131 11.89 20.20 -12.89
N ALA A 132 10.92 19.48 -13.47
CA ALA A 132 11.07 18.86 -14.79
C ALA A 132 11.37 19.88 -15.90
N ALA A 133 10.83 21.10 -15.81
CA ALA A 133 11.06 22.17 -16.77
C ALA A 133 12.43 22.86 -16.64
N HIS A 134 13.22 22.55 -15.61
CA HIS A 134 14.53 23.17 -15.42
C HIS A 134 15.48 22.82 -16.57
N PRO A 135 16.23 23.79 -17.14
CA PRO A 135 17.10 23.54 -18.30
C PRO A 135 18.12 22.41 -18.11
N GLU A 136 18.71 22.31 -16.91
CA GLU A 136 19.65 21.24 -16.58
C GLU A 136 18.99 19.86 -16.57
N VAL A 137 17.72 19.78 -16.14
CA VAL A 137 16.95 18.52 -16.14
C VAL A 137 16.60 18.12 -17.57
N GLN A 138 16.21 19.09 -18.39
CA GLN A 138 15.95 18.89 -19.81
C GLN A 138 17.22 18.47 -20.58
N ALA A 139 18.39 18.93 -20.13
CA ALA A 139 19.68 18.59 -20.72
C ALA A 139 20.20 17.19 -20.35
N LEU A 140 19.58 16.47 -19.40
CA LEU A 140 20.00 15.11 -19.03
C LEU A 140 19.76 14.09 -20.16
N GLY A 141 18.83 14.35 -21.08
CA GLY A 141 18.80 13.81 -22.44
C GLY A 141 18.91 12.28 -22.65
N VAL A 142 17.76 11.60 -22.69
CA VAL A 142 17.45 10.51 -23.65
C VAL A 142 16.03 10.72 -24.17
N GLU A 143 15.62 10.01 -25.23
CA GLU A 143 14.28 10.07 -25.85
C GLU A 143 13.10 9.94 -24.86
N ARG A 144 13.35 9.48 -23.63
CA ARG A 144 12.38 9.35 -22.53
C ARG A 144 13.04 9.63 -21.17
N ASN A 145 12.94 10.87 -20.69
CA ASN A 145 13.38 11.25 -19.36
C ASN A 145 12.30 10.87 -18.31
N PRO A 146 12.56 9.94 -17.37
CA PRO A 146 11.59 9.54 -16.34
C PRO A 146 11.09 10.72 -15.51
N ILE A 147 11.93 11.73 -15.24
CA ILE A 147 11.54 12.93 -14.48
C ILE A 147 10.41 13.66 -15.22
N GLU A 148 10.58 13.88 -16.53
CA GLU A 148 9.56 14.54 -17.35
C GLU A 148 8.31 13.67 -17.48
N MET A 149 8.48 12.36 -17.71
CA MET A 149 7.36 11.43 -17.84
C MET A 149 6.48 11.38 -16.59
N ILE A 150 7.09 11.33 -15.40
CA ILE A 150 6.35 11.31 -14.14
C ILE A 150 5.64 12.64 -13.90
N ALA A 151 6.32 13.77 -14.16
CA ALA A 151 5.71 15.09 -14.03
C ALA A 151 4.51 15.24 -14.96
N ASN A 152 4.64 14.82 -16.22
CA ASN A 152 3.56 14.83 -17.21
C ASN A 152 2.41 13.89 -16.81
N LEU A 153 2.71 12.72 -16.23
CA LEU A 153 1.68 11.80 -15.73
C LEU A 153 0.87 12.41 -14.59
N ALA A 154 1.53 13.03 -13.61
CA ALA A 154 0.86 13.70 -12.50
C ALA A 154 0.03 14.91 -12.98
N ALA A 155 0.58 15.72 -13.90
CA ALA A 155 -0.14 16.84 -14.51
C ALA A 155 -1.35 16.39 -15.31
N SER A 156 -1.20 15.33 -16.12
CA SER A 156 -2.27 14.68 -16.89
C SER A 156 -3.39 14.16 -15.97
N ARG A 157 -3.04 13.50 -14.86
CA ARG A 157 -4.01 13.06 -13.86
C ARG A 157 -4.77 14.23 -13.26
N HIS A 158 -4.05 15.28 -12.88
CA HIS A 158 -4.64 16.50 -12.30
C HIS A 158 -5.57 17.21 -13.28
N ALA A 159 -5.20 17.28 -14.57
CA ALA A 159 -6.04 17.81 -15.63
C ALA A 159 -7.38 17.06 -15.71
N MET A 160 -7.36 15.72 -15.64
CA MET A 160 -8.58 14.90 -15.62
C MET A 160 -9.42 15.13 -14.36
N ASP A 161 -8.80 15.15 -13.18
CA ASP A 161 -9.51 15.36 -11.90
C ASP A 161 -10.19 16.74 -11.84
N ARG A 162 -9.58 17.74 -12.50
CA ARG A 162 -10.11 19.11 -12.62
C ARG A 162 -11.09 19.27 -13.79
N GLY A 163 -11.12 18.32 -14.73
CA GLY A 163 -11.84 18.42 -15.99
C GLY A 163 -11.34 19.56 -16.89
N GLN A 164 -10.08 19.96 -16.76
CA GLN A 164 -9.50 21.16 -17.38
C GLN A 164 -8.14 20.83 -18.00
N GLY A 165 -7.89 21.30 -19.22
CA GLY A 165 -6.61 21.12 -19.91
C GLY A 165 -6.55 19.85 -20.76
N GLU A 166 -5.34 19.31 -20.91
CA GLU A 166 -5.03 18.16 -21.77
C GLU A 166 -4.27 17.09 -21.00
N VAL A 167 -4.40 15.86 -21.46
CA VAL A 167 -3.60 14.69 -21.09
C VAL A 167 -2.60 14.46 -22.20
N ASP A 168 -1.32 14.34 -21.86
CA ASP A 168 -0.29 14.07 -22.86
C ASP A 168 -0.44 12.65 -23.43
N ILE A 169 0.05 12.45 -24.67
CA ILE A 169 -0.12 11.19 -25.40
C ILE A 169 0.54 10.01 -24.69
N HIS A 170 1.68 10.24 -24.05
CA HIS A 170 2.45 9.19 -23.41
C HIS A 170 1.76 8.72 -22.12
N SER A 171 1.35 9.63 -21.25
CA SER A 171 0.55 9.31 -20.06
C SER A 171 -0.77 8.64 -20.42
N MET A 172 -1.44 9.10 -21.47
CA MET A 172 -2.66 8.43 -21.97
C MET A 172 -2.38 6.98 -22.39
N SER A 173 -1.20 6.69 -22.93
CA SER A 173 -0.80 5.34 -23.37
C SER A 173 -0.65 4.40 -22.18
N ILE A 174 -0.04 4.91 -21.11
CA ILE A 174 0.17 4.20 -19.84
C ILE A 174 -1.17 3.95 -19.16
N LEU A 175 -1.95 5.00 -18.93
CA LEU A 175 -3.24 4.92 -18.23
C LEU A 175 -4.27 4.08 -19.00
N GLY A 176 -4.21 4.13 -20.34
CA GLY A 176 -5.10 3.37 -21.21
C GLY A 176 -4.67 1.93 -21.44
N ALA A 177 -3.45 1.55 -21.04
CA ALA A 177 -2.79 0.31 -21.40
C ALA A 177 -2.89 0.03 -22.91
N VAL A 178 -2.48 1.01 -23.71
CA VAL A 178 -2.50 0.97 -25.19
C VAL A 178 -1.25 1.62 -25.76
N SER A 179 -0.79 1.19 -26.93
CA SER A 179 0.34 1.84 -27.59
C SER A 179 0.00 3.27 -28.03
N GLU A 180 1.00 4.15 -28.07
CA GLU A 180 0.82 5.51 -28.61
C GLU A 180 0.34 5.50 -30.07
N GLY A 181 0.76 4.52 -30.87
CA GLY A 181 0.23 4.32 -32.23
C GLY A 181 -1.27 4.07 -32.24
N ARG A 182 -1.79 3.25 -31.32
CA ARG A 182 -3.23 3.03 -31.17
C ARG A 182 -3.95 4.30 -30.71
N LEU A 183 -3.34 5.10 -29.83
CA LEU A 183 -3.90 6.40 -29.43
C LEU A 183 -3.98 7.39 -30.59
N ARG A 184 -2.95 7.47 -31.42
CA ARG A 184 -2.97 8.32 -32.64
C ARG A 184 -4.14 7.94 -33.55
N ASN A 185 -4.47 6.66 -33.67
CA ASN A 185 -5.64 6.20 -34.42
C ASN A 185 -6.97 6.59 -33.75
N LEU A 186 -7.06 6.53 -32.42
CA LEU A 186 -8.27 6.94 -31.68
C LEU A 186 -8.57 8.44 -31.78
N LEU A 187 -7.53 9.24 -32.05
CA LEU A 187 -7.59 10.69 -32.25
C LEU A 187 -7.79 11.12 -33.72
N ALA A 188 -7.84 10.18 -34.66
CA ALA A 188 -7.86 10.47 -36.09
C ALA A 188 -9.21 10.15 -36.74
N GLY A 189 -9.59 10.95 -37.74
CA GLY A 189 -10.72 10.70 -38.63
C GLY A 189 -12.09 11.18 -38.11
N GLU A 190 -13.09 11.09 -38.99
CA GLU A 190 -14.49 11.34 -38.64
C GLU A 190 -14.99 10.22 -37.71
N GLY A 191 -15.48 10.58 -36.52
CA GLY A 191 -15.87 9.62 -35.48
C GLY A 191 -14.76 9.22 -34.50
N ALA A 192 -13.72 10.06 -34.36
CA ALA A 192 -12.69 9.89 -33.33
C ALA A 192 -13.28 9.62 -31.94
N GLN A 193 -12.73 8.64 -31.23
CA GLN A 193 -13.19 8.26 -29.88
C GLN A 193 -12.60 9.15 -28.79
N LEU A 194 -11.52 9.86 -29.12
CA LEU A 194 -10.83 10.81 -28.27
C LEU A 194 -10.80 12.17 -28.97
N GLU A 195 -10.97 13.22 -28.17
CA GLU A 195 -10.89 14.59 -28.65
C GLU A 195 -9.45 15.10 -28.53
N ARG A 196 -8.91 15.62 -29.64
CA ARG A 196 -7.56 16.19 -29.70
C ARG A 196 -7.57 17.62 -29.16
N GLY A 197 -6.69 17.89 -28.19
CA GLY A 197 -6.52 19.22 -27.63
C GLY A 197 -5.65 20.14 -28.51
N PRO A 198 -5.69 21.47 -28.28
CA PRO A 198 -4.95 22.45 -29.06
C PRO A 198 -3.42 22.26 -29.03
N ASN A 199 -2.86 21.65 -27.98
CA ASN A 199 -1.42 21.39 -27.87
C ASN A 199 -1.02 20.00 -28.38
N GLY A 200 -1.95 19.30 -29.03
CA GLY A 200 -1.71 17.98 -29.63
C GLY A 200 -1.90 16.80 -28.67
N GLY A 201 -2.26 17.05 -27.40
CA GLY A 201 -2.68 16.03 -26.43
C GLY A 201 -4.14 15.63 -26.58
N VAL A 202 -4.68 15.00 -25.55
CA VAL A 202 -6.09 14.58 -25.46
C VAL A 202 -6.83 15.50 -24.49
N VAL A 203 -7.99 16.03 -24.87
CA VAL A 203 -8.80 16.87 -23.96
C VAL A 203 -9.12 16.08 -22.68
N ALA A 204 -8.88 16.68 -21.51
CA ALA A 204 -8.91 15.96 -20.22
C ALA A 204 -10.24 15.24 -19.92
N LEU A 205 -11.38 15.90 -20.17
CA LEU A 205 -12.70 15.27 -19.98
C LEU A 205 -12.96 14.13 -20.97
N SER A 206 -12.47 14.26 -22.21
CA SER A 206 -12.55 13.21 -23.23
C SER A 206 -11.71 11.98 -22.81
N ALA A 207 -10.47 12.22 -22.35
CA ALA A 207 -9.59 11.20 -21.82
C ALA A 207 -10.23 10.45 -20.65
N LEU A 208 -10.74 11.18 -19.64
CA LEU A 208 -11.37 10.58 -18.46
C LEU A 208 -12.58 9.71 -18.83
N THR A 209 -13.46 10.23 -19.69
CA THR A 209 -14.66 9.51 -20.16
C THR A 209 -14.30 8.21 -20.88
N TRP A 210 -13.21 8.21 -21.65
CA TRP A 210 -12.72 7.02 -22.33
C TRP A 210 -12.04 6.03 -21.37
N LEU A 211 -11.19 6.53 -20.47
CA LEU A 211 -10.45 5.73 -19.49
C LEU A 211 -11.36 5.01 -18.49
N GLN A 212 -12.44 5.64 -18.05
CA GLN A 212 -13.44 5.02 -17.15
C GLN A 212 -14.07 3.73 -17.72
N LYS A 213 -14.01 3.52 -19.03
CA LYS A 213 -14.51 2.31 -19.70
C LYS A 213 -13.44 1.21 -19.81
N ARG A 214 -12.20 1.47 -19.38
CA ARG A 214 -11.05 0.57 -19.52
C ARG A 214 -10.91 -0.30 -18.28
N LYS A 215 -10.80 -1.62 -18.50
CA LYS A 215 -10.43 -2.56 -17.43
C LYS A 215 -9.03 -2.24 -16.93
N GLY A 216 -8.87 -2.10 -15.62
CA GLY A 216 -7.58 -1.82 -14.97
C GLY A 216 -7.26 -0.33 -14.81
N PHE A 217 -8.06 0.58 -15.37
CA PHE A 217 -7.89 2.01 -15.07
C PHE A 217 -8.37 2.31 -13.64
N LEU A 218 -7.49 2.90 -12.85
CA LEU A 218 -7.80 3.37 -11.50
C LEU A 218 -8.21 4.85 -11.57
N ALA A 219 -9.52 5.11 -11.44
CA ALA A 219 -10.03 6.47 -11.28
C ALA A 219 -9.60 7.04 -9.92
N SER A 220 -9.35 8.34 -9.85
CA SER A 220 -8.95 9.02 -8.62
C SER A 220 -9.99 8.84 -7.51
N ILE A 221 -9.53 8.50 -6.32
CA ILE A 221 -10.36 8.38 -5.10
C ILE A 221 -9.76 9.17 -3.93
N TRP A 222 -8.78 10.05 -4.19
CA TRP A 222 -8.15 10.86 -3.14
C TRP A 222 -9.13 11.74 -2.38
N TYR A 223 -10.28 12.09 -2.96
CA TYR A 223 -11.32 12.89 -2.28
C TYR A 223 -12.17 12.06 -1.30
N GLU A 224 -12.03 10.73 -1.30
CA GLU A 224 -12.80 9.85 -0.43
C GLU A 224 -12.20 9.81 0.97
N ALA A 225 -13.08 9.91 1.98
CA ALA A 225 -12.69 9.66 3.36
C ALA A 225 -12.42 8.16 3.53
N GLU A 226 -11.27 7.83 4.11
CA GLU A 226 -10.95 6.45 4.46
C GLU A 226 -11.72 6.07 5.72
N PRO A 227 -12.26 4.83 5.79
CA PRO A 227 -12.86 4.35 7.01
C PRO A 227 -11.82 4.36 8.13
N GLU A 228 -12.22 4.73 9.35
CA GLU A 228 -11.33 4.55 10.50
C GLU A 228 -10.94 3.07 10.57
N PRO A 229 -9.63 2.76 10.74
CA PRO A 229 -9.21 1.39 10.85
C PRO A 229 -10.02 0.74 11.98
N GLU A 230 -10.70 -0.36 11.68
CA GLU A 230 -11.39 -1.13 12.70
C GLU A 230 -10.40 -1.37 13.84
N ALA A 231 -10.76 -0.93 15.05
CA ALA A 231 -9.89 -1.04 16.21
C ALA A 231 -9.36 -2.47 16.27
N ARG A 232 -8.03 -2.63 16.17
CA ARG A 232 -7.38 -3.94 16.29
C ARG A 232 -8.00 -4.63 17.51
N PRO A 233 -8.57 -5.85 17.37
CA PRO A 233 -9.10 -6.55 18.52
C PRO A 233 -8.00 -6.59 19.58
N GLU A 234 -8.31 -6.11 20.77
CA GLU A 234 -7.31 -6.03 21.84
C GLU A 234 -6.61 -7.39 21.99
N PRO A 235 -5.30 -7.42 22.27
CA PRO A 235 -4.59 -8.66 22.50
C PRO A 235 -5.36 -9.49 23.54
N VAL A 236 -5.88 -10.65 23.12
CA VAL A 236 -6.58 -11.55 24.03
C VAL A 236 -5.55 -12.04 25.04
N ASP A 237 -5.70 -11.63 26.30
CA ASP A 237 -4.87 -12.11 27.41
C ASP A 237 -4.83 -13.64 27.37
N PRO A 238 -3.67 -14.28 27.16
CA PRO A 238 -3.56 -15.74 27.13
C PRO A 238 -4.11 -16.41 28.40
N GLY A 239 -4.06 -15.72 29.55
CA GLY A 239 -4.64 -16.18 30.82
C GLY A 239 -6.17 -16.19 30.85
N SER A 240 -6.82 -15.52 29.90
CA SER A 240 -8.28 -15.52 29.73
C SER A 240 -8.80 -16.64 28.82
N MET A 241 -7.95 -17.56 28.34
CA MET A 241 -8.35 -18.64 27.45
C MET A 241 -8.41 -19.99 28.19
N ILE A 242 -9.50 -20.73 28.02
CA ILE A 242 -9.68 -22.09 28.57
C ILE A 242 -9.93 -23.09 27.43
N PHE A 243 -9.58 -24.36 27.66
CA PHE A 243 -9.90 -25.46 26.73
C PHE A 243 -11.12 -26.22 27.24
N VAL A 244 -12.13 -26.33 26.38
CA VAL A 244 -13.40 -26.98 26.67
C VAL A 244 -13.57 -28.20 25.76
N PRO A 245 -13.98 -29.37 26.29
CA PRO A 245 -14.17 -30.55 25.45
C PRO A 245 -15.41 -30.41 24.56
N VAL A 246 -15.31 -30.93 23.35
CA VAL A 246 -16.34 -30.91 22.31
C VAL A 246 -16.70 -32.33 21.91
N ALA A 247 -17.99 -32.64 21.93
CA ALA A 247 -18.51 -33.94 21.52
C ALA A 247 -18.63 -34.04 19.99
N ARG A 248 -18.83 -35.26 19.47
CA ARG A 248 -18.88 -35.51 18.02
C ARG A 248 -19.95 -34.72 17.27
N ASP A 249 -21.04 -34.35 17.93
CA ASP A 249 -22.12 -33.55 17.35
C ASP A 249 -21.92 -32.04 17.54
N GLY A 250 -20.74 -31.61 18.00
CA GLY A 250 -20.37 -30.20 18.14
C GLY A 250 -20.75 -29.56 19.48
N SER A 251 -21.47 -30.26 20.36
CA SER A 251 -21.80 -29.68 21.67
C SER A 251 -20.54 -29.52 22.53
N MET A 252 -20.49 -28.48 23.34
CA MET A 252 -19.39 -28.20 24.25
C MET A 252 -19.79 -28.46 25.70
N PHE A 253 -18.81 -28.64 26.59
CA PHE A 253 -19.07 -28.60 28.04
C PHE A 253 -19.09 -27.15 28.55
N THR A 254 -20.28 -26.57 28.62
CA THR A 254 -20.49 -25.16 28.97
C THR A 254 -21.14 -24.99 30.36
N PRO A 255 -21.02 -23.81 31.01
CA PRO A 255 -21.53 -23.60 32.37
C PRO A 255 -23.04 -23.87 32.55
N ASP A 256 -23.84 -23.77 31.50
CA ASP A 256 -25.29 -24.03 31.49
C ASP A 256 -25.67 -25.52 31.61
N LEU A 257 -24.69 -26.44 31.57
CA LEU A 257 -24.93 -27.87 31.74
C LEU A 257 -25.09 -28.32 33.19
N GLN A 258 -25.19 -27.38 34.13
CA GLN A 258 -25.49 -27.68 35.54
C GLN A 258 -26.90 -28.23 35.68
N ARG A 259 -27.05 -29.34 36.40
CA ARG A 259 -28.36 -29.95 36.69
C ARG A 259 -28.52 -30.17 38.18
N ALA A 260 -29.62 -29.65 38.74
CA ALA A 260 -29.90 -29.71 40.18
C ALA A 260 -28.73 -29.17 41.04
N GLY A 261 -28.04 -28.13 40.55
CA GLY A 261 -26.92 -27.50 41.24
C GLY A 261 -25.57 -28.20 41.08
N GLN A 262 -25.48 -29.28 40.29
CA GLN A 262 -24.22 -30.02 40.11
C GLN A 262 -23.92 -30.33 38.64
N TYR A 263 -22.64 -30.45 38.32
CA TYR A 263 -22.12 -30.97 37.06
C TYR A 263 -21.81 -32.44 37.20
N GLN A 264 -22.36 -33.26 36.29
CA GLN A 264 -22.14 -34.70 36.27
C GLN A 264 -21.21 -35.08 35.11
N ILE A 265 -20.04 -35.61 35.45
CA ILE A 265 -18.99 -36.03 34.50
C ILE A 265 -18.59 -37.49 34.73
N GLY A 266 -17.87 -38.11 33.79
CA GLY A 266 -17.42 -39.50 33.87
C GLY A 266 -18.22 -40.48 33.02
N ALA A 267 -17.74 -41.72 32.97
CA ALA A 267 -18.39 -42.81 32.24
C ALA A 267 -19.60 -43.35 33.03
N ARG A 268 -20.47 -44.07 32.35
CA ARG A 268 -21.63 -44.70 32.99
C ARG A 268 -21.18 -45.69 34.06
N GLY A 269 -21.60 -45.50 35.31
CA GLY A 269 -21.20 -46.31 36.46
C GLY A 269 -20.04 -45.76 37.28
N ASP A 270 -19.30 -44.77 36.75
CA ASP A 270 -18.18 -44.08 37.40
C ASP A 270 -18.41 -42.55 37.37
N GLU A 271 -19.67 -42.12 37.50
CA GLU A 271 -20.01 -40.70 37.44
C GLU A 271 -19.55 -39.93 38.69
N GLN A 272 -18.91 -38.78 38.46
CA GLN A 272 -18.48 -37.83 39.48
C GLN A 272 -19.33 -36.55 39.42
N TYR A 273 -19.56 -35.95 40.58
CA TYR A 273 -20.41 -34.76 40.73
C TYR A 273 -19.58 -33.60 41.30
N PHE A 274 -19.73 -32.43 40.71
CA PHE A 274 -19.00 -31.21 41.08
C PHE A 274 -19.97 -30.04 41.23
N ASP A 275 -19.74 -29.17 42.20
CA ASP A 275 -20.62 -28.04 42.48
C ASP A 275 -20.31 -26.82 41.59
N THR A 276 -19.06 -26.73 41.09
CA THR A 276 -18.60 -25.61 40.24
C THR A 276 -18.16 -26.09 38.87
N TYR A 277 -18.29 -25.18 37.89
CA TYR A 277 -17.90 -25.44 36.51
C TYR A 277 -16.39 -25.66 36.39
N GLU A 278 -15.60 -24.87 37.12
CA GLU A 278 -14.14 -24.91 37.11
C GLU A 278 -13.62 -26.26 37.59
N GLN A 279 -14.15 -26.78 38.70
CA GLN A 279 -13.77 -28.09 39.23
C GLN A 279 -14.15 -29.21 38.26
N ALA A 280 -15.35 -29.12 37.66
CA ALA A 280 -15.80 -30.10 36.68
C ALA A 280 -14.93 -30.08 35.41
N LEU A 281 -14.56 -28.89 34.93
CA LEU A 281 -13.73 -28.72 33.74
C LEU A 281 -12.29 -29.18 34.00
N GLU A 282 -11.72 -28.90 35.17
CA GLU A 282 -10.41 -29.39 35.59
C GLU A 282 -10.40 -30.92 35.65
N ALA A 283 -11.42 -31.52 36.25
CA ALA A 283 -11.57 -32.97 36.31
C ALA A 283 -11.75 -33.60 34.92
N LEU A 284 -12.51 -32.96 34.01
CA LEU A 284 -12.64 -33.40 32.61
C LEU A 284 -11.31 -33.34 31.85
N ASN A 285 -10.50 -32.31 32.07
CA ASN A 285 -9.16 -32.18 31.47
C ASN A 285 -8.20 -33.26 31.95
N ALA A 286 -8.36 -33.75 33.18
CA ALA A 286 -7.57 -34.85 33.74
C ALA A 286 -8.03 -36.24 33.27
N MET A 287 -9.21 -36.36 32.65
CA MET A 287 -9.71 -37.65 32.16
C MET A 287 -9.02 -38.06 30.85
N PRO A 288 -8.61 -39.34 30.70
CA PRO A 288 -8.10 -39.84 29.43
C PRO A 288 -9.11 -39.71 28.27
N VAL A 289 -10.40 -39.82 28.60
CA VAL A 289 -11.51 -39.59 27.67
C VAL A 289 -12.59 -38.78 28.40
N PRO A 290 -12.73 -37.48 28.12
CA PRO A 290 -13.70 -36.62 28.80
C PRO A 290 -15.12 -37.07 28.47
N ARG A 291 -15.94 -37.24 29.50
CA ARG A 291 -17.36 -37.61 29.37
C ARG A 291 -18.20 -36.76 30.31
N TRP A 292 -19.31 -36.23 29.83
CA TRP A 292 -20.21 -35.40 30.64
C TRP A 292 -21.66 -35.62 30.25
N ARG A 293 -22.59 -35.14 31.08
CA ARG A 293 -24.01 -35.15 30.74
C ARG A 293 -24.46 -33.84 30.12
N ARG A 294 -25.33 -33.95 29.11
CA ARG A 294 -26.05 -32.82 28.53
C ARG A 294 -27.46 -33.26 28.11
N PRO A 295 -28.42 -32.33 27.97
CA PRO A 295 -29.68 -32.62 27.30
C PRO A 295 -29.47 -32.87 25.81
N ASN A 296 -30.21 -33.82 25.24
CA ASN A 296 -30.33 -33.98 23.79
C ASN A 296 -31.45 -33.06 23.25
N ALA A 297 -31.69 -33.08 21.93
CA ALA A 297 -32.73 -32.27 21.28
C ALA A 297 -34.16 -32.50 21.82
N GLN A 298 -34.40 -33.60 22.52
CA GLN A 298 -35.69 -33.95 23.14
C GLN A 298 -35.72 -33.61 24.65
N GLY A 299 -34.69 -32.94 25.17
CA GLY A 299 -34.56 -32.60 26.59
C GLY A 299 -34.09 -33.76 27.50
N ASN A 300 -33.83 -34.94 26.94
CA ASN A 300 -33.36 -36.10 27.68
C ASN A 300 -31.85 -36.00 27.95
N TRP A 301 -31.43 -36.20 29.20
CA TRP A 301 -30.03 -36.07 29.58
C TRP A 301 -29.26 -37.36 29.34
N GLY A 302 -28.28 -37.33 28.44
CA GLY A 302 -27.40 -38.45 28.11
C GLY A 302 -25.95 -38.15 28.44
N ILE A 303 -25.13 -39.19 28.60
CA ILE A 303 -23.67 -39.07 28.67
C ILE A 303 -23.14 -38.95 27.24
N VAL A 304 -22.23 -38.02 27.03
CA VAL A 304 -21.58 -37.77 25.75
C VAL A 304 -20.07 -37.84 25.93
N THR A 305 -19.36 -38.20 24.86
CA THR A 305 -17.91 -38.35 24.86
C THR A 305 -17.29 -37.21 24.08
N GLY A 306 -16.31 -36.54 24.68
CA GLY A 306 -15.51 -35.54 24.01
C GLY A 306 -14.56 -36.19 23.01
N VAL A 307 -14.50 -35.63 21.81
CA VAL A 307 -13.65 -36.08 20.70
C VAL A 307 -12.66 -35.01 20.25
N ALA A 308 -12.84 -33.75 20.70
CA ALA A 308 -11.96 -32.63 20.41
C ALA A 308 -11.94 -31.64 21.60
N TRP A 309 -11.02 -30.68 21.55
CA TRP A 309 -10.91 -29.58 22.50
C TRP A 309 -11.01 -28.25 21.74
N GLN A 310 -11.80 -27.32 22.26
CA GLN A 310 -11.95 -25.99 21.70
C GLN A 310 -11.43 -24.95 22.68
N ARG A 311 -10.58 -24.05 22.17
CA ARG A 311 -10.08 -22.90 22.92
C ARG A 311 -11.14 -21.81 22.90
N VAL A 312 -11.62 -21.41 24.08
CA VAL A 312 -12.64 -20.36 24.25
C VAL A 312 -12.17 -19.34 25.28
N LYS A 313 -12.70 -18.12 25.18
CA LYS A 313 -12.49 -17.10 26.21
C LYS A 313 -13.25 -17.50 27.47
N ARG A 314 -12.61 -17.35 28.63
CA ARG A 314 -13.20 -17.47 29.95
C ARG A 314 -14.27 -16.38 30.06
N ALA A 315 -15.52 -16.80 30.20
CA ALA A 315 -16.66 -15.90 30.40
C ALA A 315 -16.66 -15.33 31.81
#